data_AF-A0AAJ1VHP2-F1
#
_entry.id   AF-A0AAJ1VHP2-F1
#
_cell.length_a   1.000
_cell.length_b   1.000
_cell.length_c   1.000
_cell.angle_alpha   90.00
_cell.angle_beta   90.00
_cell.angle_gamma   90.00
#
_symmetry.space_group_name_H-M   'P 1'
#
loop_
_entity.id
_entity.type
_entity.pdbx_description
1 polymer ?
#
loop_
_entity_poly.entity_id
_entity_poly.type
_entity_poly.pdbx_seq_one_letter_code
_entity_poly.pdbx_strand_id
1 'polypeptide(L)' 'MKSCPKCKSESRHRMMRKGIVKIIPGTRGYACDNCNTQYAWFSFINRTFRV' A
#
# COMPACT_ATOMS: atom_id res chain seq x y z
N MET A 1 1.22 4.41 -5.02
CA MET A 1 -0.09 3.81 -5.38
C MET A 1 -1.15 4.89 -5.21
N LYS A 2 -1.93 5.19 -6.25
CA LYS A 2 -3.03 6.17 -6.18
C LYS A 2 -4.41 5.50 -6.07
N SER A 3 -4.48 4.18 -6.25
CA SER A 3 -5.72 3.40 -6.22
C SER A 3 -5.48 2.04 -5.59
N CYS A 4 -6.48 1.53 -4.86
CA CYS A 4 -6.47 0.20 -4.26
C CYS A 4 -6.73 -0.87 -5.35
N PRO A 5 -5.86 -1.86 -5.57
CA PRO A 5 -6.05 -2.86 -6.62
C PRO A 5 -7.21 -3.83 -6.33
N LYS A 6 -7.55 -4.05 -5.05
CA LYS A 6 -8.69 -4.90 -4.65
C LYS A 6 -10.04 -4.19 -4.80
N CYS A 7 -10.07 -2.92 -4.42
CA CYS A 7 -11.27 -2.10 -4.35
C CYS A 7 -11.57 -1.37 -5.66
N LYS A 8 -10.56 -1.27 -6.55
CA LYS A 8 -10.52 -0.37 -7.71
C LYS A 8 -10.96 1.06 -7.41
N SER A 9 -10.80 1.52 -6.17
CA SER A 9 -11.33 2.83 -5.78
C SER A 9 -10.53 3.93 -6.47
N GLU A 10 -11.22 4.79 -7.23
CA GLU A 10 -10.64 5.88 -8.01
C GLU A 10 -10.20 7.08 -7.16
N SER A 11 -10.53 7.07 -5.86
CA SER A 11 -10.18 8.15 -4.95
C SER A 11 -8.69 8.14 -4.60
N ARG A 12 -8.01 9.25 -4.91
CA ARG A 12 -6.58 9.49 -4.69
C ARG A 12 -6.15 9.43 -3.22
N HIS A 13 -7.09 9.51 -2.26
CA HIS A 13 -6.80 9.66 -0.83
C HIS A 13 -7.02 8.40 0.01
N ARG A 14 -7.34 7.24 -0.58
CA ARG A 14 -7.75 6.04 0.19
C ARG A 14 -6.61 5.11 0.62
N MET A 15 -5.36 5.43 0.31
CA MET A 15 -4.20 4.60 0.65
C MET A 15 -3.35 5.31 1.71
N MET A 16 -3.60 4.99 2.97
CA MET A 16 -2.90 5.59 4.10
C MET A 16 -1.56 4.88 4.36
N ARG A 17 -0.50 5.64 4.61
CA ARG A 17 0.82 5.07 4.91
C ARG A 17 0.82 4.47 6.32
N LYS A 18 1.13 3.18 6.45
CA LYS A 18 1.22 2.47 7.73
C LYS A 18 2.69 2.13 8.04
N GLY A 19 3.05 2.23 9.32
CA GLY A 19 4.40 1.96 9.81
C GLY A 19 4.78 0.47 9.88
N ILE A 20 3.81 -0.44 9.78
CA ILE A 20 4.00 -1.90 9.98
C ILE A 20 5.04 -2.50 9.02
N VAL A 21 5.12 -2.01 7.78
CA VAL A 21 6.06 -2.55 6.79
C VAL A 21 7.47 -1.95 6.93
N LYS A 22 7.72 -1.04 7.89
CA LYS A 22 9.09 -0.57 8.21
C LYS A 22 10.03 -1.71 8.63
N ILE A 23 9.49 -2.87 9.03
CA ILE A 23 10.28 -4.05 9.39
C ILE A 23 11.07 -4.58 8.19
N ILE A 24 10.56 -4.41 6.96
CA ILE A 24 11.28 -4.79 5.74
C ILE A 24 12.06 -3.54 5.24
N PRO A 25 13.40 -3.55 5.30
CA PRO A 25 14.22 -2.42 4.89
C PRO A 25 13.93 -2.00 3.44
N GLY A 26 13.84 -0.70 3.19
CA GLY A 26 13.61 -0.16 1.84
C GLY A 26 12.18 -0.30 1.30
N THR A 27 11.23 -0.73 2.13
CA THR A 27 9.82 -0.82 1.74
C THR A 27 8.94 0.21 2.46
N ARG A 28 7.78 0.51 1.87
CA ARG A 28 6.79 1.42 2.45
C ARG A 28 5.45 0.70 2.57
N GLY A 29 4.86 0.74 3.76
CA GLY A 29 3.55 0.17 4.02
C GLY A 29 2.42 1.11 3.68
N TYR A 30 1.40 0.60 3.02
CA TYR A 30 0.16 1.31 2.71
C TYR A 30 -1.02 0.42 3.06
N ALA A 31 -2.07 0.99 3.66
CA ALA A 31 -3.34 0.30 3.87
C ALA A 31 -4.44 1.04 3.15
N CYS A 32 -5.40 0.30 2.59
CA CYS A 32 -6.59 0.90 2.03
C CYS A 32 -7.69 1.05 3.08
N ASP A 33 -8.24 2.24 3.24
CA ASP A 33 -9.27 2.51 4.26
C ASP A 33 -10.61 1.81 3.96
N ASN A 34 -10.90 1.49 2.69
CA ASN A 34 -12.18 0.89 2.30
C ASN A 34 -12.22 -0.62 2.49
N CYS A 35 -11.11 -1.31 2.21
CA CYS A 35 -11.04 -2.78 2.29
C CYS A 35 -10.11 -3.28 3.39
N ASN A 36 -9.55 -2.36 4.18
CA ASN A 36 -8.55 -2.58 5.23
C ASN A 36 -7.38 -3.48 4.81
N THR A 37 -7.12 -3.60 3.50
CA THR A 37 -6.04 -4.46 2.97
C THR A 37 -4.72 -3.71 3.01
N GLN A 38 -3.68 -4.41 3.46
CA GLN A 38 -2.33 -3.86 3.56
C GLN A 38 -1.50 -4.23 2.32
N TYR A 39 -0.59 -3.34 1.99
CA TYR A 39 0.28 -3.44 0.84
C TYR A 39 1.68 -2.97 1.22
N ALA A 40 2.69 -3.71 0.81
CA ALA A 40 4.08 -3.33 0.84
C ALA A 40 4.48 -2.81 -0.54
N TRP A 41 4.89 -1.55 -0.62
CA TRP A 41 5.49 -0.99 -1.83
C TRP A 41 7.00 -1.04 -1.73
N PHE A 42 7.60 -1.69 -2.71
CA PHE A 42 9.04 -1.85 -2.85
C PHE A 42 9.52 -0.84 -3.87
N SER A 43 10.25 0.19 -3.41
CA SER A 43 10.72 1.26 -4.28
C SER A 43 11.74 0.76 -5.30
N PHE A 44 12.55 -0.24 -4.97
CA PHE A 44 13.63 -0.75 -5.81
C PHE A 44 13.14 -1.55 -7.03
N ILE A 45 12.03 -2.27 -6.92
CA ILE A 45 11.39 -3.01 -8.03
C ILE A 45 10.16 -2.28 -8.59
N ASN A 46 9.85 -1.09 -8.09
CA ASN A 46 8.63 -0.33 -8.39
C ASN A 46 7.36 -1.20 -8.35
N ARG A 47 7.31 -2.16 -7.40
CA ARG A 47 6.27 -3.18 -7.32
C ARG A 47 5.62 -3.18 -5.95
N THR A 48 4.35 -3.56 -5.93
CA THR A 48 3.52 -3.58 -4.72
C THR A 48 3.08 -5.00 -4.46
N PHE A 49 3.30 -5.48 -3.24
CA PHE A 49 2.84 -6.79 -2.79
C PHE A 49 1.75 -6.59 -1.76
N ARG A 50 0.78 -7.50 -1.74
CA ARG A 50 -0.22 -7.55 -0.70
C ARG A 50 0.42 -8.19 0.54
N VAL A 51 0.20 -7.57 1.70
CA VAL A 51 0.57 -8.10 3.02
C VAL A 51 -0.69 -8.56 3.73
#